data_AF-A0A9X6IKW3-F1
#
_entry.id   AF-A0A9X6IKW3-F1
#
_cell.length_a   1.000
_cell.length_b   1.000
_cell.length_c   1.000
_cell.angle_alpha   90.00
_cell.angle_beta   90.00
_cell.angle_gamma   90.00
#
_symmetry.space_group_name_H-M   'P 1'
#
loop_
_entity.id
_entity.type
_entity.pdbx_description
1 polymer ?
#
loop_
_entity_poly.entity_id
_entity_poly.type
_entity_poly.pdbx_seq_one_letter_code
_entity_poly.pdbx_strand_id
1 'polypeptide(L)' 'LKKHKMKASMSRKANCWDNACMENFFSHFKAECFNLSSFRSVEEVKFAVHKYIHFYNHHRFQKKLKNLSPYEYRTQAS' A
#
# COMPACT_ATOMS: atom_id res chain seq x y z
N LEU A 1 -19.05 -8.49 -2.84
CA LEU A 1 -18.71 -9.32 -1.65
C LEU A 1 -19.43 -10.67 -1.65
N LYS A 2 -20.77 -10.73 -1.53
CA LYS A 2 -21.53 -12.00 -1.61
C LYS A 2 -21.26 -12.82 -2.88
N LYS A 3 -21.20 -12.16 -4.06
CA LYS A 3 -20.87 -12.81 -5.36
C LYS A 3 -19.51 -13.52 -5.36
N HIS A 4 -18.53 -13.01 -4.61
CA HIS A 4 -17.18 -13.59 -4.51
C HIS A 4 -16.97 -14.39 -3.21
N LYS A 5 -18.04 -14.71 -2.47
CA LYS A 5 -18.00 -15.37 -1.16
C LYS A 5 -17.05 -14.70 -0.15
N MET A 6 -16.86 -13.39 -0.27
CA MET A 6 -16.04 -12.59 0.65
C MET A 6 -16.92 -12.04 1.78
N LYS A 7 -16.44 -12.16 3.02
CA LYS A 7 -17.07 -11.57 4.20
C LYS A 7 -16.52 -10.16 4.42
N ALA A 8 -17.40 -9.18 4.55
CA ALA A 8 -17.00 -7.84 4.97
C ALA A 8 -16.51 -7.92 6.42
N SER A 9 -15.30 -7.45 6.68
CA SER A 9 -14.78 -7.26 8.03
C SER A 9 -14.72 -5.76 8.31
N MET A 10 -15.54 -5.30 9.23
CA MET A 10 -15.51 -3.92 9.73
C MET A 10 -14.91 -3.97 11.13
N SER A 11 -13.81 -3.25 11.35
CA SER A 11 -13.22 -3.11 12.67
C SER A 11 -14.20 -2.44 13.62
N ARG A 12 -14.21 -2.87 14.88
CA ARG A 12 -15.00 -2.20 15.91
C ARG A 12 -14.50 -0.76 16.09
N LYS A 13 -15.40 0.14 16.48
CA LYS A 13 -15.04 1.51 16.86
C LYS A 13 -13.94 1.45 17.93
N ALA A 14 -12.89 2.26 17.78
CA ALA A 14 -11.68 2.29 18.62
C ALA A 14 -10.69 1.10 18.51
N ASN A 15 -10.77 0.26 17.46
CA ASN A 15 -9.68 -0.68 17.12
C ASN A 15 -8.89 -0.20 15.89
N CYS A 16 -7.71 0.38 16.11
CA CYS A 16 -6.84 0.89 15.03
C CYS A 16 -5.89 -0.16 14.45
N TRP A 17 -5.66 -1.29 15.14
CA TRP A 17 -4.66 -2.28 14.73
C TRP A 17 -4.92 -2.85 13.34
N ASP A 18 -6.20 -3.10 13.02
CA ASP A 18 -6.61 -3.61 11.72
C ASP A 18 -6.32 -2.61 10.59
N ASN A 19 -6.35 -1.31 10.88
CA ASN A 19 -6.15 -0.24 9.91
C ASN A 19 -4.69 0.27 9.87
N ALA A 20 -3.91 0.02 10.93
CA ALA A 20 -2.56 0.57 11.10
C ALA A 20 -1.64 0.29 9.89
N CYS A 21 -1.72 -0.90 9.30
CA CYS A 21 -0.95 -1.25 8.09
C CYS A 21 -1.31 -0.37 6.89
N MET A 22 -2.60 -0.11 6.68
CA MET A 22 -3.08 0.75 5.60
C MET A 22 -2.79 2.23 5.88
N GLU A 23 -2.94 2.68 7.12
CA GLU A 23 -2.55 4.04 7.54
C GLU A 23 -1.07 4.31 7.28
N ASN A 24 -0.21 3.35 7.60
CA ASN A 24 1.21 3.43 7.32
C ASN A 24 1.48 3.54 5.81
N PHE A 25 0.86 2.68 5.01
CA PHE A 25 0.97 2.76 3.54
C PHE A 25 0.56 4.14 3.01
N PHE A 26 -0.59 4.66 3.43
CA PHE A 26 -1.06 5.97 2.96
C PHE A 26 -0.21 7.13 3.45
N SER A 27 0.39 7.02 4.63
CA SER A 27 1.34 8.02 5.15
C SER A 27 2.57 8.11 4.27
N HIS A 28 3.16 6.96 3.92
CA HIS A 28 4.27 6.89 2.97
C HIS A 28 3.88 7.39 1.58
N PHE A 29 2.74 6.95 1.06
CA PHE A 29 2.29 7.34 -0.28
C PHE A 29 2.12 8.86 -0.41
N LYS A 30 1.51 9.49 0.60
CA LYS A 30 1.34 10.94 0.63
C LYS A 30 2.69 11.65 0.68
N ALA A 31 3.57 11.25 1.60
CA ALA A 31 4.86 11.91 1.80
C ALA A 31 5.81 11.75 0.60
N GLU A 32 5.86 10.57 -0.02
CA GLU A 32 6.88 10.21 -1.00
C GLU A 32 6.42 10.35 -2.46
N CYS A 33 5.11 10.42 -2.72
CA CYS A 33 4.58 10.58 -4.07
C CYS A 33 3.75 11.86 -4.19
N PHE A 34 2.69 11.98 -3.41
CA PHE A 34 1.69 13.04 -3.59
C PHE A 34 2.21 14.43 -3.20
N ASN A 35 2.91 14.54 -2.07
CA ASN A 35 3.41 15.83 -1.58
C ASN A 35 4.62 16.36 -2.37
N LEU A 36 5.28 15.49 -3.14
CA LEU A 36 6.44 15.84 -3.96
C LEU A 36 6.08 16.11 -5.43
N SER A 37 4.80 15.96 -5.80
CA SER A 37 4.34 16.05 -7.18
C SER A 37 3.24 17.08 -7.32
N SER A 38 3.22 17.77 -8.45
CA SER A 38 2.06 18.55 -8.90
C SER A 38 1.44 17.86 -10.11
N PHE A 39 0.13 17.62 -10.06
CA PHE A 39 -0.59 16.93 -11.12
C PHE A 39 -1.48 17.92 -11.88
N ARG A 40 -1.50 17.81 -13.20
CA ARG A 40 -2.30 18.65 -14.10
C ARG A 40 -3.49 17.91 -14.69
N SER A 41 -3.52 16.58 -14.58
CA SER A 41 -4.59 15.74 -15.09
C SER A 41 -4.86 14.53 -14.20
N VAL A 42 -6.04 13.92 -14.37
CA VAL A 42 -6.41 12.68 -13.69
C VAL A 42 -5.53 11.51 -14.15
N GLU A 43 -5.11 11.53 -15.41
CA GLU A 43 -4.25 10.53 -16.03
C GLU A 43 -2.87 10.51 -15.37
N GLU A 44 -2.30 11.68 -15.08
CA GLU A 44 -1.04 11.80 -14.33
C GLU A 44 -1.16 11.22 -12.92
N VAL A 45 -2.27 11.50 -12.22
CA VAL A 45 -2.53 10.93 -10.89
C VAL A 45 -2.61 9.41 -10.96
N LYS A 46 -3.38 8.86 -11.90
CA LYS A 46 -3.50 7.40 -12.09
C LYS A 46 -2.14 6.78 -12.36
N PHE A 47 -1.35 7.38 -13.25
CA PHE A 47 -0.01 6.89 -13.56
C PHE A 47 0.90 6.90 -12.33
N ALA A 48 0.90 7.99 -11.56
CA ALA A 48 1.70 8.10 -10.34
C ALA A 48 1.29 7.07 -9.29
N VAL A 49 -0.02 6.85 -9.08
CA VAL A 49 -0.56 5.81 -8.19
C VAL A 49 -0.07 4.43 -8.62
N HIS A 50 -0.21 4.07 -9.90
CA HIS A 50 0.23 2.76 -10.41
C HIS A 50 1.74 2.57 -10.24
N LYS A 51 2.53 3.58 -10.59
CA LYS A 51 3.98 3.56 -10.43
C LYS A 51 4.39 3.39 -8.97
N TYR A 52 3.76 4.12 -8.06
CA TYR A 52 4.06 4.02 -6.63
C TYR A 52 3.68 2.67 -6.05
N ILE A 53 2.51 2.11 -6.39
CA ILE A 53 2.10 0.77 -5.95
C ILE A 53 3.10 -0.29 -6.42
N HIS A 54 3.56 -0.20 -7.66
CA HIS A 54 4.57 -1.11 -8.18
C HIS A 54 5.89 -1.00 -7.39
N PHE A 55 6.40 0.23 -7.22
CA PHE A 55 7.58 0.49 -6.40
C PHE A 55 7.43 -0.07 -4.98
N TYR A 56 6.31 0.23 -4.31
CA TYR A 56 6.06 -0.19 -2.93
C TYR A 56 6.12 -1.71 -2.79
N ASN A 57 5.55 -2.47 -3.74
CA ASN A 57 5.48 -3.92 -3.64
C ASN A 57 6.75 -4.64 -4.09
N HIS A 58 7.44 -4.13 -5.13
CA HIS A 58 8.53 -4.85 -5.79
C HIS A 58 9.92 -4.30 -5.52
N HIS A 59 10.04 -3.05 -5.05
CA HIS A 59 11.33 -2.37 -4.95
C HIS A 59 11.58 -1.71 -3.61
N ARG A 60 10.54 -1.49 -2.79
CA ARG A 60 10.71 -0.87 -1.47
C ARG A 60 11.50 -1.79 -0.55
N PHE A 61 12.70 -1.35 -0.19
CA PHE A 61 13.48 -1.97 0.86
C PHE A 61 12.81 -1.79 2.23
N GLN A 62 12.56 -2.89 2.93
CA GLN A 62 12.07 -2.86 4.30
C GLN A 62 13.06 -3.56 5.23
N LYS A 63 13.67 -2.78 6.14
CA LYS A 63 14.64 -3.32 7.13
C LYS A 63 14.04 -4.47 7.96
N LYS A 64 12.75 -4.36 8.31
CA LYS A 64 12.02 -5.41 9.04
C LYS A 64 11.85 -6.71 8.24
N LEU A 65 11.93 -6.65 6.91
CA LEU A 65 11.82 -7.80 6.01
C LEU A 65 13.19 -8.29 5.53
N LYS A 66 14.26 -8.11 6.32
CA LYS A 66 15.64 -8.45 5.91
C LYS A 66 16.06 -7.77 4.60
N ASN A 67 15.61 -6.54 4.39
CA ASN A 67 15.82 -5.75 3.17
C ASN A 67 15.19 -6.33 1.90
N LEU A 68 14.23 -7.24 2.03
CA LEU A 68 13.42 -7.70 0.91
C LEU A 68 12.28 -6.73 0.64
N SER A 69 11.84 -6.70 -0.62
CA SER A 69 10.56 -6.09 -0.98
C SER A 69 9.39 -6.91 -0.40
N PRO A 70 8.20 -6.30 -0.23
CA PRO A 70 7.00 -7.03 0.20
C PRO A 70 6.67 -8.25 -0.67
N TYR A 71 6.91 -8.16 -1.97
CA TYR A 71 6.72 -9.27 -2.90
C TYR A 71 7.70 -10.40 -2.63
N GLU A 72 9.01 -10.10 -2.60
CA GLU A 72 10.05 -11.11 -2.38
C GLU A 72 9.88 -11.83 -1.04
N TYR A 73 9.58 -11.07 0.02
CA TYR A 73 9.33 -11.64 1.34
C TYR A 73 8.15 -12.63 1.33
N ARG A 74 7.07 -12.30 0.60
CA ARG A 74 5.91 -13.20 0.46
C ARG A 74 6.26 -14.47 -0.32
N THR A 75 7.03 -14.35 -1.39
CA THR A 75 7.41 -15.50 -2.23
C THR A 75 8.44 -16.42 -1.57
N GLN A 76 9.25 -15.93 -0.64
CA GLN A 76 10.18 -16.75 0.14
C GLN A 76 9.50 -17.51 1.28
N ALA A 77 8.38 -16.99 1.80
CA ALA A 77 7.61 -17.62 2.86
C ALA A 77 6.61 -18.69 2.33
N SER A 78 6.72 -19.05 1.05
CA SER A 78 5.89 -20.05 0.36
C SER A 78 6.60 -21.40 0.26
#